data_AF-A0A059KTD4-F1
#
_entry.id   AF-A0A059KTD4-F1
#
_cell.length_a   1.000
_cell.length_b   1.000
_cell.length_c   1.000
_cell.angle_alpha   90.00
_cell.angle_beta   90.00
_cell.angle_gamma   90.00
#
_symmetry.space_group_name_H-M   'P 1'
#
loop_
_entity.id
_entity.type
_entity.pdbx_description
1 polymer ?
#
loop_
_entity_poly.entity_id
_entity_poly.type
_entity_poly.pdbx_seq_one_letter_code
_entity_poly.pdbx_strand_id
1 'polypeptide(L)' 'MILRKGFLRRKFEAALIRLAIAILMGRNVARSLVVSRRDNNDMWYMAEQLEGIATRISKNYP' A
#
# COMPACT_ATOMS: atom_id res chain seq x y z
N MET A 1 -5.11 2.10 -30.36
CA MET A 1 -4.57 2.06 -28.98
C MET A 1 -5.05 0.75 -28.33
N ILE A 2 -4.26 -0.31 -28.42
CA ILE A 2 -4.64 -1.62 -27.87
C ILE A 2 -4.64 -1.50 -26.35
N LEU A 3 -5.83 -1.54 -25.73
CA LEU A 3 -5.98 -1.63 -24.28
C LEU A 3 -5.25 -2.90 -23.83
N ARG A 4 -4.04 -2.77 -23.28
CA ARG A 4 -3.26 -3.92 -22.81
C ARG A 4 -4.12 -4.68 -21.78
N LYS A 5 -4.50 -5.91 -22.13
CA LYS A 5 -5.23 -6.86 -21.26
C LYS A 5 -4.58 -6.81 -19.87
N GLY A 6 -5.32 -6.34 -18.86
CA GLY A 6 -4.83 -6.21 -17.47
C GLY A 6 -4.51 -4.79 -16.97
N PHE A 7 -4.63 -3.74 -17.77
CA PHE A 7 -4.42 -2.35 -17.31
C PHE A 7 -5.39 -1.95 -16.18
N LEU A 8 -6.68 -2.28 -16.32
CA LEU A 8 -7.69 -2.06 -15.26
C LEU A 8 -7.37 -2.87 -13.99
N ARG A 9 -7.00 -4.15 -14.15
CA ARG A 9 -6.66 -5.03 -13.02
C ARG A 9 -5.47 -4.50 -12.22
N ARG A 10 -4.41 -4.04 -12.88
CA ARG A 10 -3.22 -3.48 -12.22
C ARG A 10 -3.51 -2.18 -11.49
N LYS A 11 -4.34 -1.31 -12.08
CA LYS A 11 -4.78 -0.08 -11.41
C LYS A 11 -5.64 -0.41 -10.18
N PHE A 12 -6.50 -1.43 -10.27
CA PHE A 12 -7.28 -1.91 -9.14
C PHE A 12 -6.40 -2.51 -8.04
N GLU A 13 -5.46 -3.39 -8.38
CA GLU A 13 -4.48 -3.96 -7.44
C GLU A 13 -3.64 -2.86 -6.75
N ALA A 14 -3.12 -1.89 -7.51
CA ALA A 14 -2.38 -0.76 -6.96
C ALA A 14 -3.26 0.13 -6.05
N ALA A 15 -4.55 0.27 -6.35
CA ALA A 15 -5.48 1.02 -5.51
C ALA A 15 -5.76 0.29 -4.19
N LEU A 16 -5.93 -1.03 -4.21
CA LEU A 16 -6.09 -1.84 -3.00
C LEU A 16 -4.85 -1.79 -2.10
N ILE A 17 -3.65 -1.82 -2.68
CA ILE A 17 -2.41 -1.69 -1.92
C ILE A 17 -2.32 -0.29 -1.29
N ARG A 18 -2.70 0.77 -2.01
CA ARG A 18 -2.76 2.13 -1.45
C ARG A 18 -3.77 2.25 -0.31
N LEU A 19 -4.91 1.57 -0.39
CA LEU A 19 -5.87 1.51 0.71
C LEU A 19 -5.25 0.83 1.94
N ALA A 20 -4.54 -0.27 1.76
CA ALA A 20 -3.84 -0.95 2.86
C ALA A 20 -2.78 -0.03 3.51
N ILE A 21 -1.97 0.68 2.70
CA ILE A 21 -1.00 1.68 3.19
C ILE A 21 -1.68 2.75 4.02
N ALA A 22 -2.80 3.31 3.54
CA ALA A 22 -3.54 4.34 4.27
C ALA A 22 -4.05 3.84 5.63
N ILE A 23 -4.50 2.59 5.71
CA ILE A 23 -4.93 1.97 6.97
C ILE A 23 -3.73 1.78 7.93
N LEU A 24 -2.60 1.30 7.42
CA LEU A 24 -1.39 1.09 8.21
C LEU A 24 -0.82 2.42 8.75
N MET A 25 -0.72 3.45 7.90
CA MET A 25 -0.22 4.77 8.31
C MET A 25 -1.20 5.53 9.19
N GLY A 26 -2.51 5.42 8.94
CA GLY A 26 -3.54 6.09 9.74
C GLY A 26 -3.57 5.59 11.19
N ARG A 27 -3.22 4.32 11.43
CA ARG A 27 -3.08 3.73 12.76
C ARG A 27 -1.84 4.21 13.52
N ASN A 28 -0.83 4.72 12.82
CA ASN A 28 0.33 5.34 13.46
C ASN A 28 -0.01 6.72 14.05
N VAL A 29 -0.88 7.49 13.37
CA VAL A 29 -1.31 8.83 13.83
C VAL A 29 -2.21 8.72 15.05
N ALA A 30 -3.18 7.81 15.03
CA ALA A 30 -4.02 7.49 16.17
C ALA A 30 -3.39 6.32 16.93
N ARG A 31 -2.37 6.59 17.77
CA ARG A 31 -1.67 5.60 18.61
C ARG A 31 -2.67 4.60 19.19
N SER A 32 -2.83 3.46 18.53
CA SER A 32 -3.93 2.53 18.82
C SER A 32 -3.66 1.89 20.16
N LEU A 33 -4.61 1.98 21.10
CA LEU A 33 -4.53 1.31 22.40
C LEU A 33 -4.43 -0.22 22.28
N VAL A 34 -4.72 -0.75 21.09
CA VAL A 34 -4.82 -2.18 20.80
C VAL A 34 -3.55 -2.73 20.14
N VAL A 35 -2.59 -1.87 19.77
CA VAL A 35 -1.38 -2.27 19.02
C VAL A 35 -0.15 -1.86 19.81
N SER A 36 0.79 -2.79 20.01
CA SER A 36 2.03 -2.47 20.73
C SER A 36 2.87 -1.45 19.95
N ARG A 37 3.75 -0.71 20.65
CA ARG A 37 4.63 0.27 19.99
C ARG A 37 5.52 -0.38 18.92
N ARG A 38 5.93 -1.63 19.13
CA ARG A 38 6.74 -2.40 18.17
C ARG A 38 5.93 -2.70 16.92
N ASP A 39 4.75 -3.28 17.08
CA ASP A 39 3.88 -3.61 15.95
C ASP A 39 3.49 -2.36 15.16
N ASN A 40 3.30 -1.22 15.83
CA ASN A 40 3.00 0.05 15.17
C ASN A 40 4.18 0.55 14.31
N ASN A 41 5.42 0.43 14.80
CA ASN A 41 6.61 0.74 14.00
C ASN A 41 6.76 -0.23 12.82
N ASP A 42 6.49 -1.51 13.03
CA ASP A 42 6.54 -2.53 11.98
C ASP A 42 5.47 -2.27 10.91
N MET A 43 4.26 -1.87 11.31
CA MET A 43 3.19 -1.44 10.40
C MET A 43 3.58 -0.23 9.55
N TRP A 44 4.29 0.73 10.14
CA TRP A 44 4.81 1.88 9.39
C TRP A 44 5.87 1.46 8.37
N TYR A 45 6.82 0.61 8.76
CA TYR A 45 7.81 0.06 7.83
C TYR A 45 7.17 -0.76 6.69
N MET A 46 6.16 -1.57 7.01
CA MET A 46 5.39 -2.31 6.00
C MET A 46 4.65 -1.37 5.03
N ALA A 47 4.13 -0.24 5.50
CA ALA A 47 3.47 0.75 4.66
C ALA A 47 4.43 1.35 3.61
N GLU A 48 5.68 1.67 3.99
CA GLU A 48 6.70 2.17 3.07
C GLU A 48 7.07 1.12 2.00
N GLN A 49 7.22 -0.15 2.39
CA GLN A 49 7.51 -1.23 1.45
C GLN A 49 6.36 -1.43 0.45
N LEU A 50 5.12 -1.40 0.95
CA LEU A 50 3.92 -1.52 0.13
C LEU A 50 3.79 -0.35 -0.86
N GLU A 51 4.20 0.86 -0.49
CA GLU A 51 4.17 2.03 -1.39
C GLU A 51 5.11 1.83 -2.58
N GLY A 52 6.30 1.27 -2.34
CA GLY A 52 7.23 0.86 -3.40
C GLY A 52 6.61 -0.16 -4.35
N ILE A 53 5.91 -1.17 -3.81
CA ILE A 53 5.22 -2.20 -4.61
C ILE A 53 4.08 -1.58 -5.44
N ALA A 54 3.22 -0.76 -4.82
CA ALA A 54 2.12 -0.08 -5.51
C ALA A 54 2.61 0.81 -6.65
N THR A 55 3.72 1.52 -6.44
CA THR A 55 4.35 2.36 -7.46
C THR A 55 4.87 1.53 -8.63
N ARG A 56 5.52 0.38 -8.36
CA ARG A 56 5.99 -0.53 -9.41
C ARG A 56 4.83 -1.11 -10.22
N ILE A 57 3.79 -1.61 -9.58
CA ILE A 57 2.58 -2.13 -10.25
C ILE A 57 1.92 -1.04 -11.11
N SER A 58 1.81 0.18 -10.56
CA SER A 58 1.21 1.33 -11.27
C SER A 58 2.03 1.77 -12.48
N LYS A 59 3.36 1.64 -12.44
CA LYS A 59 4.28 1.97 -13.54
C LYS A 59 4.51 0.80 -14.50
N ASN A 60 3.74 -0.29 -14.35
CA ASN A 60 3.86 -1.54 -15.13
C ASN A 60 5.19 -2.30 -14.92
N TYR A 61 5.96 -1.95 -13.87
CA TYR A 61 7.40 -2.20 -13.78
C TYR A 61 8.14 -1.63 -15.03
N PRO A 62 9.25 -0.88 -14.89
CA PRO A 62 10.24 -0.94 -15.97
C PRO A 62 10.74 -2.38 -16.13
#